data_AF-A0A850LZ65-F1
#
_entry.id   AF-A0A850LZ65-F1
#
_cell.length_a   1.000
_cell.length_b   1.000
_cell.length_c   1.000
_cell.angle_alpha   90.00
_cell.angle_beta   90.00
_cell.angle_gamma   90.00
#
_symmetry.space_group_name_H-M   'P 1'
#
loop_
_entity.id
_entity.type
_entity.pdbx_description
1 polymer ?
#
loop_
_entity_poly.entity_id
_entity_poly.type
_entity_poly.pdbx_seq_one_letter_code
_entity_poly.pdbx_strand_id
1 'polypeptide(L)' 'QGERSTHFALETEKVDEKMYNAALEAVKAGKDVDKVNYYICPVCGYIFEGDDLPDSCPICKAKKESFTKF' A
#
# COMPACT_ATOMS: atom_id res chain seq x y z
N GLN A 1 -15.34 -15.48 -11.70
CA GLN A 1 -13.96 -15.30 -11.19
C GLN A 1 -13.46 -13.85 -11.26
N GLY A 2 -14.11 -12.92 -11.99
CA GLY A 2 -13.63 -11.53 -12.17
C GLY A 2 -13.94 -10.54 -11.04
N GLU A 3 -15.05 -10.71 -10.31
CA GLU A 3 -15.53 -9.72 -9.33
C GLU A 3 -14.58 -9.49 -8.14
N ARG A 4 -13.83 -10.52 -7.72
CA ARG A 4 -12.81 -10.38 -6.68
C ARG A 4 -11.60 -9.59 -7.16
N SER A 5 -11.20 -9.79 -8.41
CA SER A 5 -10.08 -9.07 -9.01
C SER A 5 -10.40 -7.59 -9.16
N THR A 6 -11.63 -7.26 -9.57
CA THR A 6 -12.07 -5.87 -9.70
C THR A 6 -12.23 -5.20 -8.33
N HIS A 7 -12.67 -5.94 -7.31
CA HIS A 7 -12.77 -5.43 -5.95
C HIS A 7 -11.39 -5.08 -5.39
N PHE A 8 -10.40 -5.97 -5.52
CA PHE A 8 -9.03 -5.70 -5.06
C PHE A 8 -8.39 -4.52 -5.80
N ALA A 9 -8.55 -4.44 -7.12
CA ALA A 9 -8.05 -3.30 -7.89
C ALA A 9 -8.65 -1.97 -7.39
N LEU A 10 -9.97 -1.92 -7.21
CA LEU A 10 -10.66 -0.71 -6.76
C LEU A 10 -10.24 -0.27 -5.34
N GLU A 11 -10.01 -1.20 -4.43
CA GLU A 11 -9.55 -0.86 -3.08
C GLU A 11 -8.10 -0.37 -3.08
N THR A 12 -7.24 -0.98 -3.90
CA THR A 12 -5.84 -0.55 -4.07
C THR A 12 -5.77 0.85 -4.70
N GLU A 13 -6.55 1.13 -5.75
CA GLU A 13 -6.56 2.45 -6.42
C GLU A 13 -6.94 3.60 -5.47
N LYS A 14 -7.83 3.37 -4.49
CA LYS A 14 -8.19 4.39 -3.48
C LYS A 14 -7.05 4.75 -2.55
N VAL A 15 -6.15 3.81 -2.28
CA VAL A 15 -4.97 4.03 -1.44
C VAL A 15 -3.87 4.69 -2.29
N ASP A 16 -3.71 4.23 -3.52
CA ASP A 16 -2.77 4.78 -4.50
C ASP A 16 -3.00 6.28 -4.74
N GLU A 17 -4.26 6.70 -4.90
CA GLU A 17 -4.63 8.13 -5.04
C GLU A 17 -4.15 8.96 -3.84
N LYS A 18 -4.32 8.47 -2.61
CA LYS A 18 -3.94 9.20 -1.40
C LYS A 18 -2.41 9.31 -1.28
N MET A 19 -1.71 8.21 -1.56
CA MET A 19 -0.25 8.16 -1.54
C MET A 19 0.34 9.10 -2.59
N TYR A 20 -0.22 9.10 -3.81
CA TYR A 20 0.23 9.98 -4.88
C TYR A 20 0.06 11.46 -4.52
N ASN A 21 -1.11 11.83 -3.95
CA ASN A 21 -1.34 13.20 -3.51
C ASN A 21 -0.37 13.61 -2.38
N ALA A 22 -0.16 12.74 -1.39
CA ALA A 22 0.79 13.01 -0.29
C ALA A 22 2.23 13.19 -0.82
N ALA A 23 2.66 12.33 -1.74
CA ALA A 23 3.96 12.42 -2.39
C ALA A 23 4.10 13.71 -3.22
N LEU A 24 3.05 14.09 -3.96
CA LEU A 24 3.02 15.33 -4.74
C LEU A 24 3.11 16.57 -3.85
N GLU A 25 2.43 16.57 -2.70
CA GLU A 25 2.53 17.65 -1.72
C GLU A 25 3.92 17.74 -1.09
N ALA A 26 4.54 16.61 -0.75
CA ALA A 26 5.92 16.57 -0.24
C ALA A 26 6.92 17.15 -1.25
N VAL A 27 6.83 16.73 -2.52
CA VAL A 27 7.67 17.25 -3.61
C VAL A 27 7.44 18.75 -3.82
N LYS A 28 6.18 19.22 -3.84
CA LYS A 28 5.86 20.66 -3.94
C LYS A 28 6.40 21.47 -2.75
N ALA A 29 6.47 20.88 -1.57
CA ALA A 29 7.04 21.49 -0.37
C ALA A 29 8.58 21.45 -0.36
N GLY A 30 9.23 20.91 -1.39
CA GLY A 30 10.69 20.78 -1.48
C GLY A 30 11.27 19.83 -0.44
N LYS A 31 10.46 18.91 0.08
CA LYS A 31 10.88 17.87 1.01
C LYS A 31 10.98 16.56 0.26
N ASP A 32 12.12 15.89 0.38
CA ASP A 32 12.20 14.48 0.01
C ASP A 32 11.30 13.68 0.96
N VAL A 33 10.58 12.70 0.42
CA VAL A 33 9.88 11.72 1.25
C VAL A 33 10.93 11.00 2.10
N ASP A 34 10.76 11.05 3.42
CA ASP A 34 11.64 10.39 4.38
C ASP A 34 11.85 8.91 3.98
N LYS A 35 12.96 8.30 4.42
CA LYS A 35 13.22 6.86 4.20
C LYS A 35 12.21 6.02 4.99
N VAL A 36 11.02 5.90 4.46
CA VAL A 36 9.95 5.04 4.96
C VAL A 36 10.14 3.65 4.35
N ASN A 37 10.06 2.63 5.19
CA ASN A 37 10.04 1.25 4.70
C ASN A 37 8.66 0.98 4.10
N TYR A 38 8.61 0.54 2.84
CA TYR A 38 7.34 0.19 2.21
C TYR A 38 7.21 -1.33 2.15
N TYR A 39 6.00 -1.82 2.39
CA TYR A 39 5.70 -3.25 2.32
C TYR A 39 4.50 -3.49 1.44
N ILE A 40 4.61 -4.41 0.48
CA ILE A 40 3.56 -4.68 -0.50
C ILE A 40 2.99 -6.08 -0.27
N CYS A 41 1.66 -6.17 -0.22
CA CYS A 41 0.95 -7.44 -0.16
C CYS A 41 1.03 -8.15 -1.53
N PRO A 42 1.61 -9.36 -1.64
CA PRO A 42 1.71 -10.04 -2.94
C PRO A 42 0.38 -10.59 -3.44
N VAL A 43 -0.67 -10.59 -2.61
CA VAL A 43 -1.99 -11.15 -2.96
C VAL A 43 -2.91 -10.11 -3.59
N CYS A 44 -2.94 -8.89 -3.05
CA CYS A 44 -3.87 -7.84 -3.51
C CYS A 44 -3.19 -6.52 -3.88
N GLY A 45 -1.87 -6.38 -3.69
CA GLY A 45 -1.11 -5.18 -4.05
C GLY A 45 -1.21 -4.02 -3.04
N TYR A 46 -1.85 -4.22 -1.88
CA TYR A 46 -1.96 -3.19 -0.86
C TYR A 46 -0.56 -2.81 -0.32
N ILE A 47 -0.29 -1.51 -0.24
CA ILE A 47 0.98 -0.93 0.21
C ILE A 47 0.84 -0.45 1.66
N PHE A 48 1.77 -0.87 2.51
CA PHE A 48 1.93 -0.44 3.88
C PHE A 48 3.15 0.47 4.01
N GLU A 49 3.01 1.52 4.82
CA GLU A 49 4.06 2.50 5.08
C GLU A 49 4.55 2.33 6.53
N GLY A 50 5.86 2.17 6.71
CA GLY A 50 6.50 2.03 8.02
C GLY A 50 6.72 0.58 8.44
N ASP A 51 7.32 0.40 9.63
CA ASP A 51 7.69 -0.90 10.19
C ASP A 51 6.55 -1.61 10.96
N ASP A 52 5.42 -0.93 11.18
CA ASP A 52 4.26 -1.48 11.90
C ASP A 52 3.29 -2.17 10.92
N LEU A 53 3.56 -3.43 10.61
CA LEU A 53 2.66 -4.25 9.77
C LEU A 53 1.58 -4.92 10.63
N PRO A 54 0.30 -4.87 10.21
CA PRO A 54 -0.74 -5.64 10.88
C PRO A 54 -0.52 -7.14 10.69
N ASP A 55 -1.03 -7.96 11.62
CA ASP A 55 -0.92 -9.41 11.56
C ASP A 55 -1.55 -10.03 10.30
N SER A 56 -2.51 -9.33 9.69
CA SER A 56 -3.14 -9.72 8.43
C SER A 56 -3.51 -8.52 7.57
N CYS A 57 -3.43 -8.70 6.24
CA CYS A 57 -3.85 -7.69 5.26
C CYS A 57 -5.33 -7.34 5.43
N PRO A 58 -5.72 -6.05 5.52
CA PRO A 58 -7.11 -5.63 5.69
C PRO A 58 -7.97 -5.95 4.47
N ILE A 59 -7.38 -6.06 3.28
CA ILE A 59 -8.08 -6.34 2.02
C ILE A 59 -8.30 -7.84 1.83
N CYS A 60 -7.21 -8.61 1.77
CA CYS A 60 -7.26 -10.03 1.37
C CYS A 60 -7.01 -11.02 2.52
N LYS A 61 -6.69 -10.53 3.72
CA LYS A 61 -6.38 -11.33 4.92
C LYS A 61 -5.12 -12.20 4.82
N ALA A 62 -4.23 -11.90 3.88
CA ALA A 62 -2.90 -12.52 3.83
C ALA A 62 -2.10 -12.23 5.11
N LYS A 63 -1.34 -13.20 5.60
CA LYS A 63 -0.54 -13.06 6.83
C LYS A 63 0.63 -12.08 6.64
N LYS A 64 1.04 -11.41 7.71
CA LYS A 64 2.20 -10.48 7.74
C LYS A 64 3.49 -11.09 7.19
N GLU A 65 3.67 -12.40 7.33
CA GLU A 65 4.86 -13.14 6.89
C GLU A 65 5.01 -13.17 5.36
N SER A 66 3.92 -12.96 4.61
CA SER A 66 3.93 -12.97 3.15
C SER A 66 4.25 -11.62 2.52
N PHE A 67 4.43 -10.55 3.32
CA PHE A 67 4.67 -9.22 2.77
C PHE A 67 6.11 -9.05 2.29
N THR A 68 6.27 -8.33 1.17
CA THR A 68 7.57 -8.03 0.57
C THR A 68 7.95 -6.59 0.87
N LYS A 69 9.14 -6.38 1.45
CA LYS A 69 9.72 -5.04 1.70
C LYS A 69 10.32 -4.46 0.42
N PHE A 70 10.08 -3.17 0.19
CA PHE A 70 10.65 -2.35 -0.89
C PHE A 70 11.35 -1.11 -0.32
#